data_AF-A0AAV9SMC9-F1
#
_entry.id   AF-A0AAV9SMC9-F1
#
_cell.length_a   1.000
_cell.length_b   1.000
_cell.length_c   1.000
_cell.angle_alpha   90.00
_cell.angle_beta   90.00
_cell.angle_gamma   90.00
#
_symmetry.space_group_name_H-M   'P 1'
#
loop_
_entity.id
_entity.type
_entity.pdbx_description
1 polymer ?
#
loop_
_entity_poly.entity_id
_entity_poly.type
_entity_poly.pdbx_seq_one_letter_code
_entity_poly.pdbx_strand_id
1 'polypeptide(L)'
;MVIFSVYVVNKAGGLIYQYDNYVPKTDVEKTFSHPLDLVLKHHDEKVVVSFGQRDGIKVGHALLSINGVDVLGKNTADGKDILEYLKDPANYPVSIRFGRARLSSNEKLMLASMFHS
;
A
#
# COMPACT_ATOMS: atom_id res chain seq x y z
N MET A 1 -10.03 1.08 23.94
CA MET A 1 -10.72 1.07 22.62
C MET A 1 -10.37 2.38 21.93
N VAL A 2 -9.89 2.37 20.69
CA VAL A 2 -9.54 3.59 19.95
C VAL A 2 -10.46 3.75 18.75
N ILE A 3 -10.82 4.99 18.41
CA ILE A 3 -11.56 5.31 17.19
C ILE A 3 -10.55 5.36 16.05
N PHE A 4 -10.73 4.52 15.03
CA PHE A 4 -9.87 4.50 13.84
C PHE A 4 -10.30 5.57 12.83
N SER A 5 -11.59 5.61 12.52
CA SER A 5 -12.14 6.49 11.50
C SER A 5 -13.66 6.67 11.68
N VAL A 6 -14.17 7.79 11.17
CA VAL A 6 -15.58 8.17 11.19
C VAL A 6 -16.04 8.38 9.74
N TYR A 7 -17.15 7.75 9.37
CA TYR A 7 -17.78 7.89 8.06
C TYR A 7 -19.22 8.33 8.26
N VAL A 8 -19.64 9.40 7.59
CA VAL A 8 -21.04 9.83 7.54
C VAL A 8 -21.54 9.58 6.12
N VAL A 9 -22.50 8.68 5.99
CA VAL A 9 -23.07 8.24 4.72
C VAL A 9 -24.52 8.71 4.64
N ASN A 10 -24.92 9.29 3.51
CA ASN A 10 -26.28 9.76 3.31
C ASN A 10 -27.25 8.59 3.03
N LYS A 11 -28.55 8.89 2.96
CA LYS A 11 -29.60 7.89 2.70
C LYS A 11 -29.46 7.18 1.35
N ALA A 12 -28.77 7.78 0.38
CA ALA A 12 -28.53 7.22 -0.95
C ALA A 12 -27.20 6.44 -1.06
N GLY A 13 -26.48 6.22 0.06
CA GLY A 13 -25.20 5.51 0.06
C GLY A 13 -23.98 6.35 -0.33
N GLY A 14 -24.12 7.68 -0.43
CA GLY A 14 -23.03 8.61 -0.72
C GLY A 14 -22.28 9.04 0.54
N LEU A 15 -20.96 9.02 0.51
CA LEU A 15 -20.10 9.51 1.59
C LEU A 15 -20.10 11.05 1.62
N ILE A 16 -20.62 11.64 2.70
CA ILE A 16 -20.72 13.10 2.86
C ILE A 16 -19.70 13.68 3.84
N TYR A 17 -19.16 12.87 4.74
CA TYR A 17 -18.07 13.27 5.62
C TYR A 17 -17.22 12.05 5.96
N GLN A 18 -15.91 12.26 6.03
CA GLN A 18 -14.95 11.23 6.40
C GLN A 18 -13.80 11.83 7.20
N TYR A 19 -13.44 11.16 8.29
CA TYR A 19 -12.30 11.52 9.12
C TYR A 19 -11.53 10.28 9.57
N ASP A 20 -10.20 10.26 9.37
CA ASP A 20 -9.32 9.21 9.89
C ASP A 20 -8.62 9.74 11.14
N ASN A 21 -8.88 9.12 12.29
CA ASN A 21 -8.32 9.51 13.60
C ASN A 21 -7.03 8.75 13.94
N TYR A 22 -6.88 7.52 13.43
CA TYR A 22 -5.68 6.72 13.62
C TYR A 22 -5.33 5.99 12.33
N VAL A 23 -4.18 6.37 11.74
CA VAL A 23 -3.54 5.61 10.67
C VAL A 23 -2.40 4.81 11.30
N PRO A 24 -2.53 3.48 11.45
CA PRO A 24 -1.47 2.67 12.04
C PRO A 24 -0.19 2.81 11.20
N LYS A 25 0.88 3.31 11.81
CA LYS A 25 2.23 3.39 11.21
C LYS A 25 2.96 2.04 11.30
N THR A 26 2.30 0.94 10.98
CA THR A 26 2.99 -0.35 10.84
C THR A 26 3.69 -0.39 9.49
N ASP A 27 4.71 0.45 9.37
CA ASP A 27 5.60 0.51 8.23
C ASP A 27 6.89 -0.21 8.62
N VAL A 28 7.35 -1.11 7.76
CA VAL A 28 8.58 -1.87 7.93
C VAL A 28 9.48 -1.56 6.75
N GLU A 29 10.67 -1.07 7.04
CA GLU A 29 11.71 -0.85 6.04
C GLU A 29 12.81 -1.89 6.18
N LYS A 30 13.19 -2.51 5.06
CA LYS A 30 14.22 -3.54 5.03
C LYS A 30 15.01 -3.46 3.72
N THR A 31 16.30 -3.75 3.81
CA THR A 31 17.17 -3.91 2.66
C THR A 31 17.12 -5.34 2.13
N PHE A 32 16.93 -5.48 0.83
CA PHE A 32 16.85 -6.76 0.11
C PHE A 32 18.05 -6.92 -0.81
N SER A 33 18.40 -8.19 -1.05
CA SER A 33 19.33 -8.63 -2.08
C SER A 33 18.55 -9.36 -3.19
N HIS A 34 19.18 -9.55 -4.34
CA HIS A 34 18.56 -10.28 -5.45
C HIS A 34 18.72 -11.81 -5.25
N PRO A 35 17.70 -12.64 -5.51
CA PRO A 35 16.31 -12.27 -5.79
C PRO A 35 15.54 -11.91 -4.51
N LEU A 36 14.42 -11.20 -4.66
CA LEU A 36 13.49 -10.95 -3.56
C LEU A 36 12.98 -12.27 -2.96
N ASP A 37 12.96 -12.34 -1.62
CA ASP A 37 12.35 -13.41 -0.83
C ASP A 37 10.81 -13.27 -0.70
N LEU A 38 10.25 -12.20 -1.28
CA LEU A 38 8.83 -11.86 -1.30
C LEU A 38 8.28 -11.99 -2.72
N VAL A 39 7.04 -12.46 -2.84
CA VAL A 39 6.30 -12.37 -4.12
C VAL A 39 5.46 -11.11 -4.08
N LEU A 40 5.65 -10.24 -5.06
CA LEU A 40 4.90 -9.00 -5.24
C LEU A 40 3.96 -9.14 -6.44
N LYS A 41 2.83 -8.42 -6.41
CA LYS A 41 1.90 -8.31 -7.54
C LYS A 41 1.32 -6.91 -7.65
N HIS A 42 0.86 -6.55 -8.84
CA HIS A 42 -0.05 -5.42 -8.99
C HIS A 42 -1.41 -5.75 -8.39
N HIS A 43 -1.97 -4.78 -7.68
CA HIS A 43 -3.34 -4.79 -7.20
C HIS A 43 -3.88 -3.38 -7.27
N ASP A 44 -4.86 -3.15 -8.13
CA ASP A 44 -5.31 -1.81 -8.54
C ASP A 44 -4.11 -0.96 -8.99
N GLU A 45 -3.96 0.25 -8.43
CA GLU A 45 -2.86 1.16 -8.71
C GLU A 45 -1.70 1.02 -7.71
N LYS A 46 -1.53 -0.15 -7.07
CA LYS A 46 -0.50 -0.38 -6.03
C LYS A 46 0.26 -1.68 -6.28
N VAL A 47 1.48 -1.78 -5.76
CA VAL A 47 2.23 -3.04 -5.68
C VAL A 47 2.13 -3.59 -4.26
N VAL A 48 1.66 -4.82 -4.13
CA VAL A 48 1.37 -5.46 -2.84
C VAL A 48 2.08 -6.80 -2.70
N VAL A 49 2.38 -7.17 -1.46
CA VAL A 49 2.93 -8.49 -1.11
C VAL A 49 1.83 -9.54 -1.27
N SER A 50 2.04 -10.50 -2.16
CA SER A 50 1.14 -11.64 -2.38
C SER A 50 1.57 -12.89 -1.63
N PHE A 51 2.88 -13.08 -1.38
CA PHE A 51 3.42 -14.21 -0.63
C PHE A 51 4.76 -13.87 0.05
N GLY A 52 5.10 -14.61 1.11
CA GLY A 52 6.32 -14.42 1.90
C GLY A 52 6.11 -13.42 3.04
N GLN A 53 5.72 -13.89 4.23
CA GLN A 53 5.64 -13.01 5.42
C GLN A 53 6.90 -13.18 6.25
N ARG A 54 7.59 -12.08 6.53
CA ARG A 54 8.83 -12.08 7.31
C ARG A 54 9.12 -10.70 7.88
N ASP A 55 9.77 -10.65 9.04
CA ASP A 55 10.32 -9.42 9.63
C ASP A 55 9.30 -8.27 9.78
N GLY A 56 8.01 -8.61 10.00
CA GLY A 56 6.92 -7.65 10.13
C GLY A 56 6.22 -7.27 8.82
N ILE A 57 6.72 -7.74 7.67
CA ILE A 57 6.08 -7.62 6.37
C ILE A 57 4.98 -8.67 6.26
N LYS A 58 3.76 -8.23 5.95
CA LYS A 58 2.57 -9.09 5.85
C LYS A 58 2.02 -9.11 4.44
N VAL A 59 1.32 -10.20 4.10
CA VAL A 59 0.55 -10.29 2.84
C VAL A 59 -0.49 -9.16 2.84
N GLY A 60 -0.62 -8.47 1.72
CA GLY A 60 -1.46 -7.29 1.57
C GLY A 60 -0.81 -5.97 2.00
N HIS A 61 0.40 -5.98 2.58
CA HIS A 61 1.18 -4.74 2.67
C HIS A 61 1.51 -4.24 1.26
N ALA A 62 1.38 -2.93 1.08
CA ALA A 62 1.79 -2.23 -0.13
C ALA A 62 3.24 -1.76 0.01
N LEU A 63 3.93 -1.70 -1.13
CA LEU A 63 5.20 -1.04 -1.26
C LEU A 63 4.97 0.48 -1.24
N LEU A 64 5.59 1.17 -0.27
CA LEU A 64 5.40 2.60 -0.03
C LEU A 64 6.57 3.44 -0.57
N SER A 65 7.79 2.93 -0.46
CA SER A 65 8.98 3.63 -0.94
C SER A 65 10.10 2.67 -1.31
N ILE A 66 10.98 3.11 -2.20
CA ILE A 66 12.23 2.44 -2.59
C ILE A 66 13.40 3.39 -2.31
N ASN A 67 14.41 2.94 -1.56
CA ASN A 67 15.60 3.71 -1.20
C ASN A 67 15.25 5.08 -0.57
N GLY A 68 14.23 5.10 0.30
CA GLY A 68 13.74 6.32 0.95
C GLY A 68 12.86 7.22 0.08
N VAL A 69 12.71 6.92 -1.21
CA VAL A 69 11.88 7.70 -2.16
C VAL A 69 10.51 7.05 -2.32
N ASP A 70 9.45 7.80 -2.03
CA ASP A 70 8.08 7.32 -2.12
C ASP A 70 7.71 6.94 -3.56
N VAL A 71 6.96 5.84 -3.70
CA VAL A 71 6.51 5.37 -5.01
C VAL A 71 5.20 6.02 -5.43
N LEU A 72 4.99 6.12 -6.74
CA LEU A 72 3.78 6.66 -7.34
C LEU A 72 2.91 5.51 -7.84
N GLY A 73 2.13 4.95 -6.93
CA GLY A 73 1.23 3.84 -7.22
C GLY A 73 2.01 2.56 -7.57
N LYS A 74 2.03 2.20 -8.86
CA LYS A 74 2.78 1.05 -9.40
C LYS A 74 4.13 1.42 -10.01
N ASN A 75 4.48 2.70 -10.02
CA ASN A 75 5.69 3.22 -10.65
C ASN A 75 6.66 3.78 -9.59
N THR A 76 7.95 3.71 -9.87
CA THR A 76 8.98 4.46 -9.13
C THR A 76 8.81 5.96 -9.33
N ALA A 77 9.51 6.79 -8.57
CA ALA A 77 9.49 8.24 -8.76
C ALA A 77 9.93 8.67 -10.17
N ASP A 78 10.78 7.86 -10.83
CA ASP A 78 11.24 8.06 -12.20
C ASP A 78 10.25 7.55 -13.27
N GLY A 79 9.09 7.03 -12.85
CA GLY A 79 8.04 6.54 -13.75
C GLY A 79 8.23 5.10 -14.26
N LYS A 80 9.29 4.40 -13.86
CA LYS A 80 9.51 2.99 -14.23
C LYS A 80 8.57 2.07 -13.44
N ASP A 81 8.08 1.00 -14.06
CA ASP A 81 7.30 0.00 -13.34
C ASP A 81 8.13 -0.65 -12.22
N ILE A 82 7.54 -0.75 -11.02
CA ILE A 82 8.25 -1.25 -9.83
C ILE A 82 8.64 -2.72 -9.99
N LEU A 83 7.78 -3.57 -10.57
CA LEU A 83 8.09 -4.99 -10.74
C LEU A 83 9.20 -5.18 -11.78
N GLU A 84 9.24 -4.34 -12.82
CA GLU A 84 10.36 -4.30 -13.77
C GLU A 84 11.67 -3.82 -13.13
N TYR A 85 11.60 -2.78 -12.29
CA TYR A 85 12.75 -2.27 -11.55
C TYR A 85 13.36 -3.36 -10.64
N LEU A 86 12.52 -4.10 -9.91
CA LEU A 86 12.95 -5.12 -8.95
C LEU A 86 13.40 -6.44 -9.59
N LYS A 87 13.13 -6.67 -10.88
CA LYS A 87 13.65 -7.83 -11.62
C LYS A 87 15.11 -7.69 -11.99
N ASP A 88 15.60 -6.46 -12.13
CA ASP A 88 16.97 -6.19 -12.56
C ASP A 88 17.93 -6.29 -11.36
N PRO A 89 18.88 -7.25 -11.37
CA PRO A 89 19.83 -7.45 -10.28
C PRO A 89 20.77 -6.26 -10.07
N ALA A 90 20.98 -5.40 -11.08
CA ALA A 90 21.83 -4.22 -10.96
C ALA A 90 21.27 -3.15 -10.00
N ASN A 91 19.97 -3.21 -9.70
CA ASN A 91 19.31 -2.28 -8.77
C ASN A 91 19.46 -2.70 -7.29
N TYR A 92 20.12 -3.82 -7.00
CA TYR A 92 20.33 -4.33 -5.66
C TYR A 92 21.73 -3.96 -5.13
N PRO A 93 21.91 -3.78 -3.81
CA PRO A 93 20.89 -3.90 -2.75
C PRO A 93 19.87 -2.75 -2.76
N VAL A 94 18.63 -3.06 -2.39
CA VAL A 94 17.52 -2.09 -2.42
C VAL A 94 16.81 -2.03 -1.06
N SER A 95 16.60 -0.84 -0.52
CA SER A 95 15.77 -0.62 0.67
C SER A 95 14.32 -0.47 0.26
N ILE A 96 13.43 -1.28 0.80
CA ILE A 96 11.99 -1.21 0.50
C ILE A 96 11.21 -1.03 1.79
N ARG A 97 10.32 -0.04 1.80
CA ARG A 97 9.39 0.20 2.90
C ARG A 97 8.01 -0.34 2.53
N PHE A 98 7.53 -1.27 3.33
CA PHE A 98 6.21 -1.88 3.21
C PHE A 98 5.31 -1.39 4.33
N GLY A 99 4.03 -1.22 4.06
CA GLY A 99 3.05 -0.87 5.09
C GLY A 99 1.63 -1.09 4.63
N ARG A 100 0.67 -0.73 5.48
CA ARG A 100 -0.73 -0.82 5.11
C ARG A 100 -1.07 0.26 4.07
N ALA A 101 -1.61 -0.15 2.93
CA ALA A 101 -2.06 0.78 1.91
C ALA A 101 -3.09 1.77 2.50
N ARG A 102 -2.91 3.06 2.23
CA ARG A 102 -3.94 4.06 2.52
C ARG A 102 -5.06 3.95 1.50
N LEU A 103 -6.29 4.12 1.98
CA LEU A 103 -7.46 4.23 1.11
C LEU A 103 -7.49 5.62 0.48
N SER A 104 -7.56 5.66 -0.84
CA SER A 104 -7.88 6.84 -1.64
C SER A 104 -9.32 7.29 -1.38
N SER A 105 -9.63 8.53 -1.77
CA SER A 105 -10.99 9.06 -1.68
C SER A 105 -12.01 8.20 -2.45
N ASN A 106 -11.61 7.67 -3.62
CA ASN A 106 -12.47 6.81 -4.43
C ASN A 106 -12.68 5.44 -3.77
N GLU A 107 -11.64 4.83 -3.21
CA GLU A 107 -11.78 3.58 -2.43
C GLU A 107 -12.71 3.79 -1.22
N LYS A 108 -12.61 4.94 -0.54
CA LYS A 108 -13.49 5.30 0.59
C LYS A 108 -14.95 5.48 0.16
N LEU A 109 -15.19 6.16 -0.96
CA LEU A 109 -16.53 6.32 -1.55
C LEU A 109 -17.14 4.96 -1.87
N MET A 110 -16.38 4.11 -2.56
CA MET A 110 -16.80 2.75 -2.93
C MET A 110 -17.15 1.93 -1.69
N LEU A 111 -16.30 1.93 -0.66
CA LEU A 111 -16.55 1.19 0.59
C LEU A 111 -17.78 1.73 1.34
N ALA A 112 -18.01 3.04 1.34
CA ALA A 112 -19.21 3.63 1.95
C ALA A 112 -20.48 3.20 1.22
N SER A 113 -20.46 3.13 -0.12
CA SER A 113 -21.58 2.64 -0.92
C SER A 113 -21.81 1.13 -0.74
N MET A 114 -20.75 0.33 -0.64
CA MET A 114 -20.85 -1.10 -0.34
C MET A 114 -21.41 -1.38 1.07
N PHE A 115 -21.15 -0.49 2.03
CA PHE A 115 -21.73 -0.63 3.37
C PHE A 115 -23.24 -0.32 3.40
N HIS A 116 -23.72 0.52 2.48
CA HIS A 116 -25.13 0.90 2.41
C HIS A 116 -26.04 -0.21 1.85
N SER A 117 -25.52 -1.04 0.95
CA SER A 117 -26.27 -2.09 0.22
C SER A 117 -26.56 -3.33 1.05
#